data_AF-A0A7G9PJ42-F1
#
_entry.id   AF-A0A7G9PJ42-F1
#
_cell.length_a   1.000
_cell.length_b   1.000
_cell.length_c   1.000
_cell.angle_alpha   90.00
_cell.angle_beta   90.00
_cell.angle_gamma   90.00
#
_symmetry.space_group_name_H-M   'P 1'
#
loop_
_entity.id
_entity.type
_entity.pdbx_description
1 polymer ?
#
loop_
_entity_poly.entity_id
_entity_poly.type
_entity_poly.pdbx_seq_one_letter_code
_entity_poly.pdbx_strand_id
1 'polypeptide(L)'
;ANCGDSRAVLYSGGEATFSTRDHKPVLPAEKERIINAGGSVMIQRVNGSLAVSRALGDYEYKNVEGRGPCEQLVSPEPEVFVRDRDDKKDEFLVLACDGVWDVMSNEDLCSYINSRLLLTEDLELICNKVIDTCLYKGSRDNMSIVLVTFPGAQKPSSEAIKQEIELEAYIERRIADIVTREKGMDFYEMLNTLAEEDIPGLPPGGGLSAKQPLIESVFKQLCPDEAYTVSATEHGF
;
A
#
# COMPACT_ATOMS: atom_id res chain seq x y z
N ALA A 1 -18.86 0.03 -0.33
CA ALA A 1 -19.26 -0.24 -1.73
C ALA A 1 -18.02 -0.17 -2.60
N ASN A 2 -17.93 -0.94 -3.69
CA ASN A 2 -16.80 -0.91 -4.61
C ASN A 2 -17.26 -0.84 -6.07
N CYS A 3 -16.57 -0.05 -6.90
CA CYS A 3 -16.79 0.04 -8.35
C CYS A 3 -15.47 0.38 -9.06
N GLY A 4 -14.56 -0.59 -9.09
CA GLY A 4 -13.25 -0.49 -9.69
C GLY A 4 -12.28 -1.45 -9.00
N ASP A 5 -11.00 -1.14 -9.08
CA ASP A 5 -9.90 -1.88 -8.46
C ASP A 5 -9.18 -1.11 -7.34
N SER A 6 -9.71 0.04 -6.93
CA SER A 6 -9.51 0.51 -5.56
C SER A 6 -10.11 -0.49 -4.57
N ARG A 7 -9.61 -0.49 -3.33
CA ARG A 7 -10.02 -1.46 -2.31
C ARG A 7 -10.21 -0.82 -0.94
N ALA A 8 -11.19 -1.33 -0.22
CA ALA A 8 -11.41 -1.04 1.19
C ALA A 8 -11.28 -2.31 2.04
N VAL A 9 -10.65 -2.20 3.21
CA VAL A 9 -10.43 -3.30 4.15
C VAL A 9 -10.83 -2.88 5.56
N LEU A 10 -11.67 -3.69 6.21
CA LEU A 10 -12.04 -3.54 7.63
C LEU A 10 -11.15 -4.43 8.49
N TYR A 11 -10.43 -3.82 9.42
CA TYR A 11 -9.66 -4.50 10.45
C TYR A 11 -10.47 -4.52 11.75
N SER A 12 -10.72 -5.72 12.26
CA SER A 12 -11.59 -5.93 13.42
C SER A 12 -11.13 -7.16 14.20
N GLY A 13 -10.98 -7.02 15.52
CA GLY A 13 -10.54 -8.11 16.40
C GLY A 13 -9.13 -8.63 16.11
N GLY A 14 -8.23 -7.77 15.62
CA GLY A 14 -6.84 -8.12 15.33
C GLY A 14 -6.59 -8.73 13.95
N GLU A 15 -7.57 -8.73 13.04
CA GLU A 15 -7.41 -9.27 11.68
C GLU A 15 -8.22 -8.50 10.61
N ALA A 16 -7.83 -8.69 9.35
CA ALA A 16 -8.55 -8.14 8.19
C ALA A 16 -9.83 -8.96 7.91
N THR A 17 -10.91 -8.63 8.62
CA THR A 17 -12.16 -9.42 8.60
C THR A 17 -13.00 -9.26 7.33
N PHE A 18 -12.74 -8.22 6.54
CA PHE A 18 -13.44 -7.95 5.28
C PHE A 18 -12.59 -7.11 4.34
N SER A 19 -12.64 -7.44 3.05
CA SER A 19 -12.14 -6.59 1.97
C SER A 19 -13.15 -6.54 0.84
N THR A 20 -13.27 -5.39 0.18
CA THR A 20 -13.94 -5.35 -1.13
C THR A 20 -13.16 -6.18 -2.15
N ARG A 21 -13.85 -6.73 -3.15
CA ARG A 21 -13.22 -7.42 -4.26
C ARG A 21 -13.00 -6.47 -5.43
N ASP A 22 -11.79 -6.43 -5.95
CA ASP A 22 -11.42 -5.63 -7.11
C ASP A 22 -12.14 -6.12 -8.38
N HIS A 23 -12.62 -5.20 -9.20
CA HIS A 23 -13.31 -5.51 -10.44
C HIS A 23 -12.31 -5.56 -11.61
N LYS A 24 -11.65 -6.72 -11.75
CA LYS A 24 -10.69 -6.97 -12.84
C LYS A 24 -11.36 -7.70 -14.01
N PRO A 25 -11.05 -7.36 -15.29
CA PRO A 25 -11.62 -7.98 -16.47
C PRO A 25 -11.50 -9.50 -16.56
N VAL A 26 -10.49 -10.09 -15.91
CA VAL A 26 -10.26 -11.55 -15.91
C VAL A 26 -11.21 -12.33 -15.02
N LEU A 27 -11.94 -11.67 -14.12
CA LEU A 27 -12.88 -12.35 -13.23
C LEU A 27 -14.02 -12.97 -14.04
N PRO A 28 -14.48 -14.19 -13.71
CA PRO A 28 -15.43 -14.94 -14.54
C PRO A 28 -16.68 -14.15 -14.94
N ALA A 29 -17.38 -13.54 -13.99
CA ALA A 29 -18.59 -12.77 -14.24
C ALA A 29 -18.32 -11.50 -15.06
N GLU A 30 -17.18 -10.84 -14.83
CA GLU A 30 -16.78 -9.63 -15.56
C GLU A 30 -16.42 -9.97 -17.00
N LYS A 31 -15.63 -11.03 -17.20
CA LYS A 31 -15.24 -11.56 -18.51
C LYS A 31 -16.44 -12.01 -19.32
N GLU A 32 -17.38 -12.73 -18.69
CA GLU A 32 -18.62 -13.15 -19.33
C GLU A 32 -19.43 -11.95 -19.83
N ARG A 33 -19.64 -10.92 -18.98
CA ARG A 33 -20.29 -9.67 -19.38
C ARG A 33 -19.58 -9.02 -20.57
N ILE A 34 -18.25 -8.88 -20.50
CA ILE A 34 -17.44 -8.27 -21.58
C ILE A 34 -17.61 -9.02 -22.91
N ILE A 35 -17.55 -10.35 -22.89
CA ILE A 35 -17.73 -11.18 -24.10
C ILE A 35 -19.15 -11.05 -24.64
N ASN A 36 -20.15 -11.10 -23.77
CA ASN A 36 -21.56 -10.93 -24.15
C ASN A 36 -21.82 -9.54 -24.76
N ALA A 37 -21.12 -8.52 -24.32
CA ALA A 37 -21.15 -7.17 -24.90
C ALA A 37 -20.32 -7.05 -26.21
N GLY A 38 -19.83 -8.16 -26.76
CA GLY A 38 -19.09 -8.19 -28.03
C GLY A 38 -17.61 -7.84 -27.92
N GLY A 39 -17.08 -7.72 -26.69
CA GLY A 39 -15.67 -7.44 -26.43
C GLY A 39 -14.83 -8.69 -26.21
N SER A 40 -13.59 -8.45 -25.77
CA SER A 40 -12.63 -9.48 -25.41
C SER A 40 -11.83 -9.07 -24.18
N VAL A 41 -11.23 -10.06 -23.52
CA VAL A 41 -10.27 -9.83 -22.43
C VAL A 41 -8.91 -10.32 -22.89
N MET A 42 -8.00 -9.38 -23.12
CA MET A 42 -6.62 -9.66 -23.54
C MET A 42 -5.70 -9.41 -22.37
N ILE A 43 -5.03 -10.46 -21.90
CA ILE A 43 -4.24 -10.47 -20.66
C ILE A 43 -5.15 -10.10 -19.47
N GLN A 44 -5.14 -8.84 -19.03
CA GLN A 44 -5.97 -8.33 -17.94
C GLN A 44 -6.82 -7.13 -18.35
N ARG A 45 -6.95 -6.85 -19.66
CA ARG A 45 -7.53 -5.61 -20.18
C ARG A 45 -8.73 -5.87 -21.09
N VAL A 46 -9.76 -5.04 -20.95
CA VAL A 46 -10.91 -4.97 -21.87
C VAL A 46 -10.41 -4.51 -23.24
N ASN A 47 -10.57 -5.36 -24.26
CA ASN A 47 -10.08 -5.15 -25.62
C ASN A 47 -8.58 -4.77 -25.68
N GLY A 48 -7.78 -5.22 -24.71
CA GLY A 48 -6.36 -4.88 -24.62
C GLY A 48 -6.04 -3.47 -24.10
N SER A 49 -7.05 -2.65 -23.79
CA SER A 49 -6.88 -1.26 -23.39
C SER A 49 -7.08 -1.04 -21.88
N LEU A 50 -8.31 -1.21 -21.38
CA LEU A 50 -8.68 -0.80 -20.02
C LEU A 50 -8.48 -1.92 -18.99
N ALA A 51 -7.76 -1.66 -17.90
CA ALA A 51 -7.40 -2.66 -16.87
C ALA A 51 -8.49 -2.92 -15.81
N VAL A 52 -9.57 -2.13 -15.83
CA VAL A 52 -10.74 -2.29 -14.95
C VAL A 52 -11.95 -2.77 -15.73
N SER A 53 -12.81 -3.55 -15.08
CA SER A 53 -14.08 -3.99 -15.65
C SER A 53 -15.27 -3.14 -15.20
N ARG A 54 -15.12 -2.36 -14.12
CA ARG A 54 -16.17 -1.47 -13.62
C ARG A 54 -15.61 -0.10 -13.33
N ALA A 55 -16.33 0.93 -13.75
CA ALA A 55 -15.98 2.33 -13.55
C ALA A 55 -17.17 3.23 -13.87
N LEU A 56 -17.20 4.41 -13.25
CA LEU A 56 -18.00 5.54 -13.73
C LEU A 56 -17.28 6.20 -14.93
N GLY A 57 -17.99 6.92 -15.79
CA GLY A 57 -17.38 7.47 -17.01
C GLY A 57 -17.19 6.39 -18.10
N ASP A 58 -16.04 6.38 -18.78
CA ASP A 58 -15.67 5.40 -19.82
C ASP A 58 -16.77 5.16 -20.87
N TYR A 59 -17.42 6.24 -21.31
CA TYR A 59 -18.60 6.17 -22.17
C TYR A 59 -18.35 5.44 -23.50
N GLU A 60 -17.12 5.46 -24.02
CA GLU A 60 -16.75 4.72 -25.24
C GLU A 60 -16.96 3.19 -25.09
N TYR A 61 -16.88 2.66 -23.87
CA TYR A 61 -17.11 1.25 -23.55
C TYR A 61 -18.59 0.94 -23.23
N LYS A 62 -19.49 1.92 -23.35
CA LYS A 62 -20.88 1.87 -22.89
C LYS A 62 -21.92 2.15 -23.98
N ASN A 63 -21.54 1.92 -25.25
CA ASN A 63 -22.38 2.18 -26.43
C ASN A 63 -22.82 0.89 -27.17
N VAL A 64 -22.84 -0.27 -26.50
CA VAL A 64 -23.26 -1.52 -27.14
C VAL A 64 -24.78 -1.54 -27.26
N GLU A 65 -25.28 -1.52 -28.51
CA GLU A 65 -26.72 -1.56 -28.79
C GLU A 65 -27.36 -2.86 -28.25
N GLY A 66 -28.58 -2.74 -27.73
CA GLY A 66 -29.33 -3.87 -27.18
C GLY A 66 -28.86 -4.36 -25.81
N ARG A 67 -27.90 -3.68 -25.15
CA ARG A 67 -27.43 -3.98 -23.79
C ARG A 67 -27.86 -2.89 -22.81
N GLY A 68 -28.27 -3.28 -21.61
CA GLY A 68 -28.56 -2.34 -20.52
C GLY A 68 -27.28 -1.64 -20.00
N PRO A 69 -27.40 -0.61 -19.13
CA PRO A 69 -26.26 0.13 -18.60
C PRO A 69 -25.22 -0.73 -17.86
N CYS A 70 -25.67 -1.76 -17.14
CA CYS A 70 -24.81 -2.68 -16.38
C CYS A 70 -24.29 -3.86 -17.21
N GLU A 71 -24.73 -4.00 -18.46
CA GLU A 71 -24.38 -5.10 -19.37
C GLU A 71 -23.38 -4.68 -20.46
N GLN A 72 -22.77 -3.50 -20.30
CA GLN A 72 -21.79 -2.93 -21.21
C GLN A 72 -20.39 -3.57 -21.01
N LEU A 73 -19.42 -3.20 -21.86
CA LEU A 73 -18.03 -3.67 -21.69
C LEU A 73 -17.47 -3.25 -20.32
N VAL A 74 -17.79 -2.03 -19.89
CA VAL A 74 -17.49 -1.50 -18.55
C VAL A 74 -18.80 -1.20 -17.84
N SER A 75 -19.01 -1.78 -16.66
CA SER A 75 -20.25 -1.56 -15.88
C SER A 75 -20.07 -0.43 -14.86
N PRO A 76 -21.07 0.45 -14.66
CA PRO A 76 -21.08 1.42 -13.57
C PRO A 76 -21.65 0.85 -12.25
N GLU A 77 -22.05 -0.43 -12.24
CA GLU A 77 -22.76 -1.04 -11.11
C GLU A 77 -21.81 -1.35 -9.94
N PRO A 78 -22.04 -0.75 -8.75
CA PRO A 78 -21.21 -1.03 -7.60
C PRO A 78 -21.59 -2.38 -6.95
N GLU A 79 -20.60 -3.04 -6.34
CA GLU A 79 -20.85 -4.09 -5.36
C GLU A 79 -21.02 -3.45 -3.97
N VAL A 80 -22.18 -3.68 -3.33
CA VAL A 80 -22.53 -3.09 -2.03
C VAL A 80 -22.59 -4.20 -0.99
N PHE A 81 -21.85 -4.00 0.10
CA PHE A 81 -21.82 -4.89 1.25
C PHE A 81 -22.37 -4.13 2.45
N VAL A 82 -23.29 -4.76 3.18
CA VAL A 82 -23.84 -4.24 4.43
C VAL A 82 -23.36 -5.14 5.55
N ARG A 83 -22.79 -4.53 6.60
CA ARG A 83 -22.30 -5.23 7.78
C ARG A 83 -22.76 -4.49 9.01
N ASP A 84 -23.18 -5.25 10.01
CA ASP A 84 -23.41 -4.72 11.35
C ASP A 84 -22.07 -4.36 11.99
N ARG A 85 -22.03 -3.23 12.71
CA ARG A 85 -20.83 -2.79 13.43
C ARG A 85 -20.66 -3.58 14.74
N ASP A 86 -19.41 -3.86 15.09
CA ASP A 86 -19.05 -4.37 16.41
C ASP A 86 -18.18 -3.32 17.11
N ASP A 87 -18.81 -2.45 17.91
CA ASP A 87 -18.12 -1.34 18.60
C ASP A 87 -16.96 -1.78 19.51
N LYS A 88 -16.89 -3.06 19.89
CA LYS A 88 -15.82 -3.59 20.74
C LYS A 88 -14.65 -4.14 19.94
N LYS A 89 -14.88 -4.55 18.70
CA LYS A 89 -13.88 -5.23 17.87
C LYS A 89 -13.43 -4.40 16.67
N ASP A 90 -14.30 -3.57 16.11
CA ASP A 90 -13.94 -2.76 14.95
C ASP A 90 -12.85 -1.77 15.36
N GLU A 91 -11.71 -1.85 14.68
CA GLU A 91 -10.52 -1.04 14.99
C GLU A 91 -10.38 0.06 13.95
N PHE A 92 -10.29 -0.28 12.67
CA PHE A 92 -10.21 0.71 11.60
C PHE A 92 -10.70 0.18 10.25
N LEU A 93 -11.09 1.11 9.39
CA LEU A 93 -11.37 0.91 7.97
C LEU A 93 -10.34 1.70 7.16
N VAL A 94 -9.67 1.02 6.24
CA VAL A 94 -8.77 1.65 5.27
C VAL A 94 -9.40 1.61 3.88
N LEU A 95 -9.33 2.71 3.15
CA LEU A 95 -9.67 2.80 1.74
C LEU A 95 -8.44 3.32 1.00
N ALA A 96 -8.04 2.65 -0.08
CA ALA A 96 -6.95 3.14 -0.92
C ALA A 96 -7.13 2.74 -2.38
N CYS A 97 -6.47 3.47 -3.29
CA CYS A 97 -6.34 3.07 -4.69
C CYS A 97 -5.32 1.94 -4.86
N ASP A 98 -5.29 1.36 -6.06
CA ASP A 98 -4.37 0.31 -6.49
C ASP A 98 -2.90 0.69 -6.33
N GLY A 99 -2.53 1.98 -6.46
CA GLY A 99 -1.18 2.45 -6.15
C GLY A 99 -0.65 2.05 -4.76
N VAL A 100 -1.53 1.79 -3.78
CA VAL A 100 -1.16 1.20 -2.47
C VAL A 100 -1.22 -0.33 -2.51
N TRP A 101 -2.32 -0.88 -3.04
CA TRP A 101 -2.60 -2.32 -3.00
C TRP A 101 -1.75 -3.17 -3.96
N ASP A 102 -1.13 -2.55 -4.95
CA ASP A 102 -0.21 -3.22 -5.88
C ASP A 102 1.11 -3.60 -5.19
N VAL A 103 1.46 -2.94 -4.09
CA VAL A 103 2.73 -3.15 -3.36
C VAL A 103 2.54 -3.61 -1.90
N MET A 104 1.30 -3.58 -1.39
CA MET A 104 0.98 -4.09 -0.05
C MET A 104 -0.28 -4.96 -0.08
N SER A 105 -0.19 -6.14 0.54
CA SER A 105 -1.34 -7.01 0.76
C SER A 105 -2.31 -6.42 1.80
N ASN A 106 -3.51 -7.00 1.91
CA ASN A 106 -4.48 -6.60 2.93
C ASN A 106 -3.88 -6.75 4.34
N GLU A 107 -3.23 -7.88 4.59
CA GLU A 107 -2.63 -8.25 5.87
C GLU A 107 -1.42 -7.38 6.18
N ASP A 108 -0.55 -7.13 5.20
CA ASP A 108 0.63 -6.29 5.39
C ASP A 108 0.24 -4.85 5.71
N LEU A 109 -0.70 -4.27 4.96
CA LEU A 109 -1.11 -2.89 5.19
C LEU A 109 -1.81 -2.74 6.54
N CYS A 110 -2.72 -3.67 6.89
CA CYS A 110 -3.40 -3.62 8.18
C CYS A 110 -2.42 -3.80 9.35
N SER A 111 -1.49 -4.75 9.25
CA SER A 111 -0.47 -4.96 10.28
C SER A 111 0.43 -3.73 10.43
N TYR A 112 0.80 -3.11 9.32
CA TYR A 112 1.60 -1.89 9.32
C TYR A 112 0.85 -0.73 9.99
N ILE A 113 -0.38 -0.42 9.56
CA ILE A 113 -1.23 0.61 10.17
C ILE A 113 -1.40 0.37 11.67
N ASN A 114 -1.71 -0.87 12.06
CA ASN A 114 -1.86 -1.25 13.46
C ASN A 114 -0.57 -0.97 14.28
N SER A 115 0.60 -1.29 13.71
CA SER A 115 1.88 -0.98 14.34
C SER A 115 2.13 0.53 14.51
N ARG A 116 1.62 1.37 13.59
CA ARG A 116 1.81 2.82 13.66
C ARG A 116 0.81 3.49 14.60
N LEU A 117 -0.41 2.95 14.73
CA LEU A 117 -1.40 3.39 15.74
C LEU A 117 -0.89 3.21 17.18
N LEU A 118 -0.01 2.23 17.42
CA LEU A 118 0.69 2.05 18.70
C LEU A 118 1.75 3.12 18.99
N LEU A 119 2.08 3.98 18.03
CA LEU A 119 3.09 5.04 18.17
C LEU A 119 2.51 6.45 18.23
N THR A 120 1.39 6.70 17.53
CA THR A 120 0.79 8.03 17.41
C THR A 120 -0.72 7.97 17.17
N GLU A 121 -1.45 9.01 17.62
CA GLU A 121 -2.86 9.21 17.26
C GLU A 121 -3.03 10.06 16.00
N ASP A 122 -1.94 10.58 15.42
CA ASP A 122 -1.94 11.40 14.21
C ASP A 122 -2.19 10.52 12.97
N LEU A 123 -3.43 10.48 12.52
CA LEU A 123 -3.84 9.66 11.37
C LEU A 123 -3.27 10.18 10.05
N GLU A 124 -3.03 11.48 9.92
CA GLU A 124 -2.43 12.06 8.72
C GLU A 124 -0.98 11.59 8.59
N LEU A 125 -0.23 11.62 9.70
CA LEU A 125 1.12 11.07 9.75
C LEU A 125 1.16 9.57 9.42
N ILE A 126 0.19 8.78 9.91
CA ILE A 126 0.10 7.35 9.59
C ILE A 126 -0.17 7.15 8.10
N CYS A 127 -1.11 7.90 7.52
CA CYS A 127 -1.38 7.87 6.09
C CYS A 127 -0.13 8.24 5.27
N ASN A 128 0.58 9.31 5.62
CA ASN A 128 1.83 9.70 4.96
C ASN A 128 2.88 8.59 5.05
N LYS A 129 3.05 7.96 6.22
CA LYS A 129 3.95 6.83 6.39
C LYS A 129 3.59 5.64 5.51
N VAL A 130 2.30 5.36 5.28
CA VAL A 130 1.86 4.32 4.33
C VAL A 130 2.27 4.70 2.91
N ILE A 131 1.97 5.92 2.47
CA ILE A 131 2.25 6.39 1.11
C ILE A 131 3.76 6.35 0.83
N ASP A 132 4.59 6.84 1.74
CA ASP A 132 6.05 6.78 1.62
C ASP A 132 6.52 5.31 1.56
N THR A 133 5.98 4.45 2.42
CA THR A 133 6.35 3.02 2.42
C THR A 133 5.99 2.35 1.09
N CYS A 134 4.83 2.67 0.50
CA CYS A 134 4.43 2.16 -0.81
C CYS A 134 5.34 2.67 -1.93
N LEU A 135 5.74 3.95 -1.90
CA LEU A 135 6.73 4.52 -2.81
C LEU A 135 8.05 3.72 -2.75
N TYR A 136 8.54 3.48 -1.53
CA TYR A 136 9.77 2.73 -1.28
C TYR A 136 9.67 1.24 -1.60
N LYS A 137 8.45 0.68 -1.65
CA LYS A 137 8.18 -0.67 -2.16
C LYS A 137 8.07 -0.72 -3.69
N GLY A 138 8.22 0.42 -4.37
CA GLY A 138 8.28 0.52 -5.83
C GLY A 138 6.98 0.97 -6.51
N SER A 139 6.00 1.47 -5.76
CA SER A 139 4.80 2.04 -6.38
C SER A 139 5.16 3.28 -7.20
N ARG A 140 4.63 3.37 -8.42
CA ARG A 140 4.81 4.51 -9.33
C ARG A 140 3.50 5.14 -9.78
N ASP A 141 2.41 4.71 -9.18
CA ASP A 141 1.10 5.25 -9.48
C ASP A 141 0.77 6.42 -8.56
N ASN A 142 -0.31 7.12 -8.85
CA ASN A 142 -0.94 8.00 -7.89
C ASN A 142 -1.42 7.16 -6.70
N MET A 143 -1.13 7.66 -5.50
CA MET A 143 -1.52 7.01 -4.25
C MET A 143 -2.45 7.91 -3.46
N SER A 144 -3.53 7.33 -2.96
CA SER A 144 -4.49 7.99 -2.09
C SER A 144 -4.99 6.98 -1.08
N ILE A 145 -5.07 7.41 0.18
CA ILE A 145 -5.50 6.58 1.30
C ILE A 145 -6.41 7.39 2.21
N VAL A 146 -7.44 6.73 2.74
CA VAL A 146 -8.29 7.24 3.82
C VAL A 146 -8.28 6.22 4.95
N LEU A 147 -7.91 6.66 6.14
CA LEU A 147 -7.93 5.86 7.36
C LEU A 147 -9.04 6.36 8.27
N VAL A 148 -9.96 5.48 8.64
CA VAL A 148 -11.05 5.75 9.58
C VAL A 148 -10.86 4.85 10.80
N THR A 149 -10.69 5.43 11.99
CA THR A 149 -10.58 4.67 13.24
C THR A 149 -11.92 4.58 13.96
N PHE A 150 -12.09 3.48 14.68
CA PHE A 150 -13.23 3.20 15.55
C PHE A 150 -12.79 3.14 17.02
N PRO A 151 -13.72 3.07 17.99
CA PRO A 151 -13.36 2.99 19.40
C PRO A 151 -12.47 1.79 19.79
N GLY A 152 -12.50 0.70 19.02
CA GLY A 152 -11.66 -0.47 19.24
C GLY A 152 -10.21 -0.30 18.78
N ALA A 153 -9.85 0.78 18.07
CA ALA A 153 -8.51 1.00 17.55
C ALA A 153 -7.45 0.99 18.66
N GLN A 154 -6.28 0.42 18.33
CA GLN A 154 -5.12 0.51 19.20
C GLN A 154 -4.76 1.97 19.51
N LYS A 155 -4.22 2.17 20.71
CA LYS A 155 -3.77 3.45 21.22
C LYS A 155 -2.26 3.46 21.41
N PRO A 156 -1.61 4.63 21.37
CA PRO A 156 -0.18 4.72 21.60
C PRO A 156 0.22 4.05 22.91
N SER A 157 1.29 3.25 22.86
CA SER A 157 1.81 2.57 24.04
C SER A 157 3.27 2.96 24.29
N SER A 158 3.63 3.14 25.55
CA SER A 158 5.01 3.44 25.96
C SER A 158 5.99 2.39 25.47
N GLU A 159 5.57 1.13 25.44
CA GLU A 159 6.44 0.02 25.08
C GLU A 159 6.71 -0.01 23.57
N ALA A 160 5.69 0.19 22.73
CA ALA A 160 5.89 0.29 21.28
C ALA A 160 6.75 1.50 20.90
N ILE A 161 6.54 2.65 21.56
CA ILE A 161 7.35 3.86 21.33
C ILE A 161 8.82 3.59 21.71
N LYS A 162 9.06 2.94 22.85
CA LYS A 162 10.42 2.57 23.27
C LYS A 162 11.07 1.59 22.28
N GLN A 163 10.33 0.59 21.81
CA GLN A 163 10.82 -0.37 20.81
C GLN A 163 11.17 0.31 19.47
N GLU A 164 10.35 1.28 19.02
CA GLU A 164 10.65 2.04 17.81
C GLU A 164 11.95 2.85 17.98
N ILE A 165 12.14 3.54 19.11
CA ILE A 165 13.38 4.29 19.40
C ILE A 165 14.61 3.35 19.41
N GLU A 166 14.49 2.19 20.04
CA GLU A 166 15.57 1.19 20.08
C GLU A 166 15.90 0.64 18.68
N LEU A 167 14.89 0.41 17.84
CA LEU A 167 15.06 0.01 16.44
C LEU A 167 15.78 1.08 15.63
N GLU A 168 15.36 2.35 15.75
CA GLU A 168 15.99 3.46 15.01
C GLU A 168 17.45 3.62 15.38
N ALA A 169 17.78 3.59 16.67
CA ALA A 169 19.16 3.62 17.15
C ALA A 169 19.98 2.40 16.68
N TYR A 170 19.34 1.23 16.58
CA TYR A 170 20.00 0.04 16.01
C TYR A 170 20.33 0.25 14.54
N ILE A 171 19.38 0.69 13.72
CA ILE A 171 19.57 0.96 12.28
C ILE A 171 20.67 2.00 12.08
N GLU A 172 20.66 3.09 12.84
CA GLU A 172 21.70 4.13 12.80
C GLU A 172 23.10 3.55 13.02
N ARG A 173 23.26 2.73 14.07
CA ARG A 173 24.53 2.09 14.37
C ARG A 173 24.96 1.13 13.25
N ARG A 174 24.03 0.37 12.66
CA ARG A 174 24.34 -0.54 11.55
C ARG A 174 24.82 0.20 10.31
N ILE A 175 24.13 1.29 9.94
CA ILE A 175 24.57 2.13 8.81
C ILE A 175 25.97 2.67 9.07
N ALA A 176 26.24 3.19 10.28
CA ALA A 176 27.58 3.66 10.66
C ALA A 176 28.66 2.57 10.56
N ASP A 177 28.37 1.36 11.03
CA ASP A 177 29.27 0.22 10.95
C ASP A 177 29.57 -0.18 9.49
N ILE A 178 28.57 -0.16 8.62
CA ILE A 178 28.69 -0.51 7.18
C ILE A 178 29.58 0.51 6.47
N VAL A 179 29.24 1.80 6.55
CA VAL A 179 29.95 2.86 5.80
C VAL A 179 31.37 3.11 6.32
N THR A 180 31.68 2.71 7.55
CA THR A 180 33.05 2.81 8.09
C THR A 180 33.98 1.73 7.55
N ARG A 181 33.44 0.57 7.13
CA ARG A 181 34.24 -0.54 6.60
C ARG A 181 34.72 -0.31 5.18
N GLU A 182 33.93 0.40 4.38
CA GLU A 182 34.20 0.65 2.96
C GLU A 182 33.90 2.10 2.62
N LYS A 183 34.95 2.86 2.33
CA LYS A 183 34.83 4.28 1.96
C LYS A 183 34.37 4.42 0.52
N GLY A 184 33.51 5.41 0.26
CA GLY A 184 32.99 5.69 -1.07
C GLY A 184 31.87 4.74 -1.51
N MET A 185 31.33 3.94 -0.59
CA MET A 185 30.14 3.11 -0.81
C MET A 185 28.95 3.99 -1.17
N ASP A 186 28.22 3.64 -2.22
CA ASP A 186 27.01 4.36 -2.60
C ASP A 186 25.80 3.96 -1.73
N PHE A 187 24.73 4.75 -1.80
CA PHE A 187 23.53 4.48 -1.00
C PHE A 187 22.90 3.11 -1.28
N TYR A 188 22.93 2.65 -2.53
CA TYR A 188 22.30 1.40 -2.93
C TYR A 188 23.09 0.18 -2.44
N GLU A 189 24.42 0.24 -2.52
CA GLU A 189 25.32 -0.76 -1.95
C GLU A 189 25.12 -0.88 -0.43
N MET A 190 25.03 0.26 0.26
CA MET A 190 24.76 0.30 1.70
C MET A 190 23.37 -0.29 2.01
N LEU A 191 22.34 0.12 1.27
CA LEU A 191 20.97 -0.35 1.48
C LEU A 191 20.83 -1.86 1.23
N ASN A 192 21.48 -2.40 0.21
CA ASN A 192 21.51 -3.85 -0.06
C ASN A 192 22.21 -4.60 1.07
N THR A 193 23.36 -4.09 1.53
CA THR A 193 24.08 -4.69 2.67
C THR A 193 23.20 -4.71 3.91
N LEU A 194 22.49 -3.61 4.19
CA LEU A 194 21.55 -3.51 5.31
C LEU A 194 20.35 -4.45 5.14
N ALA A 195 19.84 -4.63 3.92
CA ALA A 195 18.71 -5.50 3.60
C ALA A 195 19.04 -7.00 3.70
N GLU A 196 20.31 -7.38 3.57
CA GLU A 196 20.78 -8.75 3.79
C GLU A 196 20.88 -9.11 5.29
N GLU A 197 20.84 -8.11 6.18
CA GLU A 197 20.86 -8.34 7.62
C GLU A 197 19.48 -8.68 8.19
N ASP A 198 19.43 -9.62 9.14
CA ASP A 198 18.22 -9.86 9.93
C ASP A 198 18.06 -8.78 11.00
N ILE A 199 17.32 -7.72 10.67
CA ILE A 199 17.06 -6.59 11.56
C ILE A 199 15.79 -6.89 12.39
N PRO A 200 15.91 -7.18 13.70
CA PRO A 200 14.77 -7.51 14.52
C PRO A 200 13.88 -6.28 14.75
N GLY A 201 12.57 -6.49 14.78
CA GLY A 201 11.60 -5.46 15.16
C GLY A 201 11.20 -4.50 14.04
N LEU A 202 11.58 -4.76 12.78
CA LEU A 202 11.08 -3.98 11.64
C LEU A 202 9.54 -3.92 11.63
N PRO A 203 8.93 -2.80 11.18
CA PRO A 203 7.48 -2.67 11.15
C PRO A 203 6.84 -3.78 10.32
N PRO A 204 5.83 -4.52 10.85
CA PRO A 204 5.20 -5.61 10.13
C PRO A 204 4.52 -5.10 8.86
N GLY A 205 4.63 -5.83 7.75
CA GLY A 205 4.17 -5.43 6.41
C GLY A 205 5.02 -4.34 5.74
N GLY A 206 5.48 -3.35 6.51
CA GLY A 206 6.35 -2.28 6.03
C GLY A 206 7.78 -2.73 5.72
N GLY A 207 8.38 -3.53 6.61
CA GLY A 207 9.76 -3.98 6.50
C GLY A 207 10.77 -2.83 6.52
N LEU A 208 11.89 -3.00 5.82
CA LEU A 208 12.94 -1.97 5.74
C LEU A 208 12.47 -0.71 5.00
N SER A 209 11.58 -0.85 4.00
CA SER A 209 11.00 0.28 3.24
C SER A 209 10.31 1.30 4.14
N ALA A 210 9.68 0.85 5.25
CA ALA A 210 9.06 1.75 6.23
C ALA A 210 10.07 2.60 7.03
N LYS A 211 11.35 2.21 7.02
CA LYS A 211 12.45 2.92 7.69
C LYS A 211 13.35 3.67 6.71
N GLN A 212 13.04 3.65 5.41
CA GLN A 212 13.87 4.26 4.39
C GLN A 212 14.12 5.77 4.58
N PRO A 213 13.14 6.60 5.03
CA PRO A 213 13.43 8.01 5.35
C PRO A 213 14.51 8.20 6.41
N LEU A 214 14.52 7.36 7.44
CA LEU A 214 15.57 7.38 8.47
C LEU A 214 16.90 6.95 7.85
N ILE A 215 16.91 5.84 7.11
CA ILE A 215 18.12 5.27 6.49
C ILE A 215 18.78 6.30 5.56
N GLU A 216 17.98 6.97 4.73
CA GLU A 216 18.46 8.06 3.86
C GLU A 216 19.04 9.23 4.65
N SER A 217 18.32 9.70 5.69
CA SER A 217 18.77 10.83 6.51
C SER A 217 20.11 10.52 7.19
N VAL A 218 20.24 9.32 7.74
CA VAL A 218 21.46 8.88 8.42
C VAL A 218 22.60 8.73 7.43
N PHE A 219 22.36 8.12 6.27
CA PHE A 219 23.38 8.00 5.23
C PHE A 219 23.87 9.37 4.74
N LYS A 220 22.96 10.31 4.45
CA LYS A 220 23.31 11.68 4.04
C LYS A 220 24.15 12.41 5.09
N GLN A 221 23.95 12.11 6.38
CA GLN A 221 24.72 12.69 7.48
C GLN A 221 26.13 12.07 7.60
N LEU A 222 26.26 10.76 7.43
CA LEU A 222 27.53 10.04 7.59
C LEU A 222 28.42 10.09 6.34
N CYS A 223 27.80 10.14 5.16
CA CYS A 223 28.43 10.11 3.83
C CYS A 223 27.97 11.33 3.00
N PRO A 224 28.33 12.57 3.43
CA PRO A 224 27.85 13.79 2.76
C PRO A 224 28.36 13.93 1.32
N ASP A 225 29.55 13.39 1.02
CA ASP A 225 30.13 13.44 -0.32
C ASP A 225 29.39 12.49 -1.29
N GLU A 226 28.80 11.41 -0.77
CA GLU A 226 28.01 10.41 -1.51
C GLU A 226 26.50 10.66 -1.44
N ALA A 227 26.04 11.71 -0.76
CA ALA A 227 24.61 12.00 -0.55
C ALA A 227 23.79 12.11 -1.86
N TYR A 228 24.44 12.47 -2.98
CA TYR A 228 23.82 12.54 -4.30
C TYR A 228 23.34 11.17 -4.81
N THR A 229 23.92 10.07 -4.30
CA THR A 229 23.57 8.70 -4.71
C THR A 229 22.19 8.28 -4.22
N VAL A 230 21.66 8.93 -3.17
CA VAL A 230 20.29 8.70 -2.68
C VAL A 230 19.27 9.08 -3.75
N SER A 231 19.39 10.27 -4.34
CA SER A 231 18.46 10.77 -5.36
C SER A 231 18.58 10.07 -6.72
N ALA A 232 19.73 9.45 -7.00
CA ALA A 232 19.92 8.62 -8.19
C ALA A 232 19.06 7.34 -8.15
N THR A 233 18.69 6.87 -6.95
CA THR A 233 17.82 5.70 -6.79
C THR A 233 16.33 6.00 -7.04
N GLU A 234 15.89 7.25 -6.85
CA GLU A 234 14.52 7.67 -7.18
C GLU A 234 14.22 7.63 -8.70
N HIS A 235 15.27 7.69 -9.52
CA HIS A 235 15.19 7.72 -10.99
C HIS A 235 15.67 6.41 -11.65
N GLY A 236 16.10 5.43 -10.84
CA GLY A 236 16.87 4.26 -11.30
C GLY A 236 16.14 2.93 -11.28
N PHE A 237 14.90 2.87 -10.81
CA PHE A 237 14.02 1.70 -10.95
C PHE A 237 13.01 2.00 -12.03
#